data_AF-A0A1B0CW76-F1
#
_entry.id   AF-A0A1B0CW76-F1
#
_cell.length_a   1.000
_cell.length_b   1.000
_cell.length_c   1.000
_cell.angle_alpha   90.00
_cell.angle_beta   90.00
_cell.angle_gamma   90.00
#
_symmetry.space_group_name_H-M   'P 1'
#
loop_
_entity.id
_entity.type
_entity.pdbx_description
1 polymer ?
#
loop_
_entity_poly.entity_id
_entity_poly.type
_entity_poly.pdbx_seq_one_letter_code
_entity_poly.pdbx_strand_id
1 'polypeptide(L)'
;MWFRCRKCGQRQDYQYIKSQTELVLPYSHYFYSGVVGSGLCVLSAYPITAAFFHAWSVNGYVHRIQHGDWFGGKGVGLCRIAIQGHTINFYTAHLHAEYNRQSDEYMAHRVIQAFDTAQFIQQTRSDSVVQILAGDLNTEPGDLAYRVLLSTSQLRDAYQKGAPHGTNESPPESLHEPREPPNHSRWQKD
;
A
#
# COMPACT_ATOMS: atom_id res chain seq x y z
N MET A 1 -8.00 -10.00 -4.71
CA MET A 1 -6.58 -9.70 -4.99
C MET A 1 -6.49 -8.21 -5.30
N TRP A 2 -5.55 -7.47 -4.71
CA TRP A 2 -5.39 -6.03 -5.01
C TRP A 2 -4.16 -5.84 -5.89
N PHE A 3 -4.25 -4.90 -6.83
CA PHE A 3 -3.15 -4.56 -7.72
C PHE A 3 -2.94 -3.06 -7.70
N ARG A 4 -1.67 -2.67 -7.80
CA ARG A 4 -1.25 -1.29 -8.04
C ARG A 4 -0.91 -1.15 -9.52
N CYS A 5 -1.59 -0.28 -10.26
CA CYS A 5 -1.13 0.15 -11.58
C CYS A 5 -0.08 1.27 -11.41
N ARG A 6 1.14 1.12 -11.94
CA ARG A 6 2.16 2.19 -11.91
C ARG A 6 2.25 2.92 -13.26
N LYS A 7 2.19 4.27 -13.21
CA LYS A 7 2.48 5.27 -14.28
C LYS A 7 1.64 5.19 -15.59
N CYS A 8 1.89 6.14 -16.51
CA CYS A 8 1.07 6.49 -17.69
C CYS A 8 0.39 5.28 -18.34
N GLY A 9 -0.93 5.18 -18.15
CA GLY A 9 -1.69 4.00 -18.58
C GLY A 9 -2.55 3.37 -17.49
N GLN A 10 -2.62 3.91 -16.27
CA GLN A 10 -3.36 3.30 -15.14
C GLN A 10 -4.75 2.72 -15.49
N ARG A 11 -5.51 3.39 -16.36
CA ARG A 11 -6.79 2.89 -16.88
C ARG A 11 -6.61 1.70 -17.84
N GLN A 12 -5.67 1.76 -18.77
CA GLN A 12 -5.37 0.68 -19.71
C GLN A 12 -4.83 -0.54 -18.97
N ASP A 13 -3.91 -0.36 -18.02
CA ASP A 13 -3.38 -1.43 -17.17
C ASP A 13 -4.50 -2.07 -16.34
N TYR A 14 -5.38 -1.26 -15.74
CA TYR A 14 -6.54 -1.78 -15.02
C TYR A 14 -7.46 -2.59 -15.93
N GLN A 15 -7.80 -2.07 -17.12
CA GLN A 15 -8.65 -2.78 -18.06
C GLN A 15 -7.99 -4.09 -18.54
N TYR A 16 -6.68 -4.06 -18.77
CA TYR A 16 -5.89 -5.23 -19.12
C TYR A 16 -5.94 -6.28 -18.00
N ILE A 17 -5.55 -5.93 -16.78
CA ILE A 17 -5.58 -6.84 -15.62
C ILE A 17 -6.99 -7.37 -15.37
N LYS A 18 -8.01 -6.51 -15.46
CA LYS A 18 -9.41 -6.90 -15.35
C LYS A 18 -9.76 -7.97 -16.39
N SER A 19 -9.47 -7.73 -17.67
CA SER A 19 -9.77 -8.69 -18.75
C SER A 19 -9.05 -10.02 -18.56
N GLN A 20 -7.81 -10.01 -18.06
CA GLN A 20 -7.04 -11.23 -17.84
C GLN A 20 -7.52 -12.04 -16.62
N THR A 21 -8.21 -11.39 -15.68
CA THR A 21 -8.65 -12.02 -14.43
C THR A 21 -10.16 -12.20 -14.32
N GLU A 22 -10.94 -11.76 -15.31
CA GLU A 22 -12.40 -11.73 -15.26
C GLU A 22 -13.04 -13.10 -14.99
N LEU A 23 -12.42 -14.19 -15.46
CA LEU A 23 -12.91 -15.55 -15.22
C LEU A 23 -12.87 -15.96 -13.73
N VAL A 24 -11.96 -15.40 -12.94
CA VAL A 24 -11.76 -15.76 -11.52
C VAL A 24 -12.11 -14.61 -10.57
N LEU A 25 -12.03 -13.36 -11.04
CA LEU A 25 -12.32 -12.14 -10.30
C LEU A 25 -13.28 -11.24 -11.12
N PRO A 26 -14.53 -11.68 -11.34
CA PRO A 26 -15.48 -10.99 -12.22
C PRO A 26 -15.89 -9.61 -11.71
N TYR A 27 -15.77 -9.35 -10.41
CA TYR A 27 -16.13 -8.07 -9.81
C TYR A 27 -14.89 -7.21 -9.64
N SER A 28 -14.94 -5.97 -10.11
CA SER A 28 -13.82 -5.05 -10.00
C SER A 28 -14.28 -3.61 -9.85
N HIS A 29 -13.50 -2.83 -9.12
CA HIS A 29 -13.71 -1.40 -8.95
C HIS A 29 -12.38 -0.66 -9.05
N TYR A 30 -12.34 0.39 -9.87
CA TYR A 30 -11.20 1.30 -9.98
C TYR A 30 -11.58 2.63 -9.33
N PHE A 31 -10.76 3.10 -8.40
CA PHE A 31 -11.02 4.35 -7.69
C PHE A 31 -10.50 5.53 -8.52
N TYR A 32 -11.40 6.34 -9.07
CA TYR A 32 -11.03 7.53 -9.82
C TYR A 32 -10.80 8.72 -8.87
N SER A 33 -9.71 9.47 -9.09
CA SER A 33 -9.40 10.66 -8.29
C SER A 33 -8.43 11.59 -9.00
N GLY A 34 -8.64 12.90 -8.86
CA GLY A 34 -7.79 13.92 -9.48
C GLY A 34 -7.75 13.82 -11.01
N VAL A 35 -6.67 14.33 -11.62
CA VAL A 35 -6.50 14.37 -13.09
C VAL A 35 -5.92 13.06 -13.64
N VAL A 36 -5.14 12.33 -12.84
CA VAL A 36 -4.36 11.16 -13.29
C VAL A 36 -4.96 9.81 -12.83
N GLY A 37 -5.92 9.82 -11.90
CA GLY A 37 -6.44 8.62 -11.23
C GLY A 37 -5.70 8.30 -9.92
N SER A 38 -6.30 7.46 -9.07
CA SER A 38 -5.71 7.10 -7.76
C SER A 38 -4.62 6.03 -7.84
N GLY A 39 -4.60 5.26 -8.93
CA GLY A 39 -3.80 4.04 -9.07
C GLY A 39 -4.28 2.86 -8.22
N LEU A 40 -5.43 2.99 -7.54
CA LEU A 40 -6.02 1.96 -6.70
C LEU A 40 -7.18 1.26 -7.40
N CYS A 41 -7.19 -0.07 -7.31
CA CYS A 41 -8.32 -0.89 -7.70
C CYS A 41 -8.48 -2.10 -6.77
N VAL A 42 -9.68 -2.66 -6.76
CA VAL A 42 -10.02 -3.91 -6.08
C VAL A 42 -10.59 -4.86 -7.11
N LEU A 43 -10.09 -6.10 -7.13
CA LEU A 43 -10.68 -7.21 -7.87
C LEU A 43 -11.11 -8.30 -6.90
N SER A 44 -12.33 -8.80 -7.10
CA SER A 44 -13.05 -9.67 -6.17
C SER A 44 -13.75 -10.82 -6.91
N ALA A 45 -13.71 -12.00 -6.30
CA ALA A 45 -14.51 -13.14 -6.72
C ALA A 45 -16.00 -12.97 -6.35
N TYR A 46 -16.29 -12.06 -5.42
CA TYR A 46 -17.62 -11.82 -4.86
C TYR A 46 -18.15 -10.41 -5.17
N PRO A 47 -19.48 -10.22 -5.22
CA PRO A 47 -20.09 -8.93 -5.56
C PRO A 47 -19.60 -7.78 -4.69
N ILE A 48 -19.16 -6.70 -5.34
CA ILE A 48 -18.91 -5.40 -4.69
C ILE A 48 -20.24 -4.64 -4.67
N THR A 49 -20.82 -4.46 -3.48
CA THR A 49 -22.15 -3.83 -3.30
C THR A 49 -22.08 -2.33 -3.14
N ALA A 50 -20.94 -1.80 -2.67
CA ALA A 50 -20.68 -0.37 -2.59
C ALA A 50 -19.18 -0.10 -2.69
N ALA A 51 -18.82 1.08 -3.18
CA ALA A 51 -17.46 1.56 -3.22
C ALA A 51 -17.38 3.05 -2.87
N PHE A 52 -16.38 3.42 -2.07
CA PHE A 52 -16.14 4.78 -1.61
C PHE A 52 -14.67 5.11 -1.69
N PHE A 53 -14.32 6.35 -2.02
CA PHE A 53 -12.93 6.82 -2.02
C PHE A 53 -12.82 8.04 -1.11
N HIS A 54 -11.89 7.98 -0.17
CA HIS A 54 -11.54 9.09 0.71
C HIS A 54 -10.17 9.63 0.31
N ALA A 55 -10.16 10.82 -0.29
CA ALA A 55 -8.93 11.51 -0.63
C ALA A 55 -8.32 12.13 0.62
N TRP A 56 -7.03 11.92 0.85
CA TRP A 56 -6.35 12.53 1.99
C TRP A 56 -6.18 14.03 1.79
N SER A 57 -6.29 14.79 2.89
CA SER A 57 -6.13 16.25 2.86
C SER A 57 -4.68 16.70 2.63
N VAL A 58 -3.71 15.83 2.88
CA VAL A 58 -2.28 16.14 2.82
C VAL A 58 -1.58 15.20 1.82
N ASN A 59 -1.24 15.73 0.64
CA ASN A 59 -0.61 15.00 -0.47
C ASN A 59 0.71 15.63 -0.92
N GLY A 60 1.57 15.99 0.03
CA GLY A 60 2.88 16.62 -0.23
C GLY A 60 2.86 18.15 -0.15
N TYR A 61 4.01 18.77 -0.44
CA TYR A 61 4.16 20.21 -0.43
C TYR A 61 3.70 20.84 -1.76
N VAL A 62 2.71 21.75 -1.68
CA VAL A 62 2.10 22.49 -2.80
C VAL A 62 3.12 23.15 -3.74
N HIS A 63 4.29 23.57 -3.24
CA HIS A 63 5.30 24.32 -3.99
C HIS A 63 6.40 23.44 -4.62
N ARG A 64 6.37 22.12 -4.47
CA ARG A 64 7.37 21.18 -5.03
C ARG A 64 6.75 20.32 -6.14
N ILE A 65 6.42 20.95 -7.26
CA ILE A 65 5.84 20.34 -8.48
C ILE A 65 6.71 19.17 -9.02
N GLN A 66 8.00 19.15 -8.68
CA GLN A 66 8.98 18.14 -9.14
C GLN A 66 8.85 16.76 -8.46
N HIS A 67 8.14 16.66 -7.34
CA HIS A 67 7.78 15.38 -6.73
C HIS A 67 6.33 15.07 -7.13
N GLY A 68 6.15 14.30 -8.21
CA GLY A 68 4.87 14.02 -8.90
C GLY A 68 3.77 13.33 -8.08
N ASP A 69 3.87 13.33 -6.76
CA ASP A 69 2.87 12.85 -5.81
C ASP A 69 1.70 13.83 -5.60
N TRP A 70 1.80 15.07 -6.10
CA TRP A 70 0.74 16.09 -5.98
C TRP A 70 -0.45 15.88 -6.94
N PHE A 71 -0.22 15.36 -8.16
CA PHE A 71 -1.27 15.28 -9.20
C PHE A 71 -2.11 13.99 -9.18
N GLY A 72 -1.62 12.95 -8.49
CA GLY A 72 -2.37 11.71 -8.28
C GLY A 72 -3.25 11.86 -7.06
N GLY A 73 -4.57 11.70 -7.19
CA GLY A 73 -5.44 11.71 -6.02
C GLY A 73 -5.11 10.54 -5.12
N LYS A 74 -4.30 10.77 -4.08
CA LYS A 74 -3.99 9.75 -3.09
C LYS A 74 -5.08 9.69 -2.03
N GLY A 75 -5.29 8.51 -1.49
CA GLY A 75 -6.37 8.27 -0.56
C GLY A 75 -6.51 6.80 -0.21
N VAL A 76 -7.61 6.50 0.47
CA VAL A 76 -8.04 5.16 0.80
C VAL A 76 -9.35 4.85 0.08
N GLY A 77 -9.36 3.75 -0.67
CA GLY A 77 -10.57 3.17 -1.25
C GLY A 77 -11.19 2.16 -0.29
N LEU A 78 -12.52 2.12 -0.24
CA LEU A 78 -13.31 1.11 0.47
C LEU A 78 -14.22 0.42 -0.55
N CYS A 79 -14.20 -0.91 -0.59
CA CYS A 79 -15.22 -1.74 -1.22
C CYS A 79 -15.97 -2.53 -0.15
N ARG A 80 -17.31 -2.50 -0.19
CA ARG A 80 -18.16 -3.43 0.57
C ARG A 80 -18.42 -4.65 -0.30
N ILE A 81 -18.06 -5.83 0.18
CA ILE A 81 -18.11 -7.09 -0.57
C ILE A 81 -19.11 -8.02 0.13
N ALA A 82 -20.08 -8.53 -0.61
CA ALA A 82 -21.08 -9.46 -0.10
C ALA A 82 -20.62 -10.91 -0.29
N ILE A 83 -20.44 -11.64 0.81
CA ILE A 83 -20.06 -13.07 0.79
C ILE A 83 -21.06 -13.83 1.65
N GLN A 84 -21.84 -14.73 1.02
CA GLN A 84 -22.77 -15.63 1.73
C GLN A 84 -23.72 -14.91 2.72
N GLY A 85 -24.19 -13.72 2.37
CA GLY A 85 -25.08 -12.91 3.22
C GLY A 85 -24.36 -12.04 4.26
N HIS A 86 -23.03 -12.08 4.33
CA HIS A 86 -22.22 -11.22 5.18
C HIS A 86 -21.56 -10.09 4.37
N THR A 87 -21.40 -8.93 5.01
CA THR A 87 -20.68 -7.78 4.44
C THR A 87 -19.24 -7.75 4.93
N ILE A 88 -18.29 -7.74 4.02
CA ILE A 88 -16.86 -7.51 4.30
C ILE A 88 -16.48 -6.12 3.80
N ASN A 89 -15.81 -5.34 4.64
CA ASN A 89 -15.21 -4.08 4.23
C ASN A 89 -13.74 -4.33 3.84
N PHE A 90 -13.42 -4.10 2.58
CA PHE A 90 -12.07 -4.17 2.04
C PHE A 90 -11.56 -2.76 1.74
N TYR A 91 -10.51 -2.35 2.44
CA TYR A 91 -9.85 -1.08 2.29
C TYR A 91 -8.55 -1.25 1.49
N THR A 92 -8.29 -0.36 0.55
CA THR A 92 -7.04 -0.28 -0.19
C THR A 92 -6.44 1.11 -0.08
N ALA A 93 -5.15 1.21 0.24
CA ALA A 93 -4.45 2.48 0.37
C ALA A 93 -3.04 2.40 -0.23
N HIS A 94 -2.52 3.56 -0.64
CA HIS A 94 -1.14 3.70 -1.07
C HIS A 94 -0.57 4.99 -0.49
N LEU A 95 0.11 4.87 0.65
CA LEU A 95 0.64 6.01 1.39
C LEU A 95 1.80 6.64 0.60
N HIS A 96 2.20 7.85 0.98
CA HIS A 96 3.33 8.54 0.38
C HIS A 96 4.57 7.63 0.36
N ALA A 97 5.35 7.67 -0.72
CA ALA A 97 6.56 6.86 -0.79
C ALA A 97 7.61 7.39 0.19
N GLU A 98 8.38 6.47 0.76
CA GLU A 98 9.61 6.78 1.47
C GLU A 98 10.77 6.73 0.48
N TYR A 99 11.44 7.86 0.29
CA TYR A 99 12.53 7.98 -0.69
C TYR A 99 13.92 7.89 -0.06
N ASN A 100 14.05 8.18 1.23
CA ASN A 100 15.31 8.11 1.96
C ASN A 100 15.07 7.89 3.47
N ARG A 101 15.42 6.69 3.98
CA ARG A 101 15.34 6.32 5.40
C ARG A 101 16.12 7.24 6.33
N GLN A 102 17.30 7.69 5.90
CA GLN A 102 18.22 8.48 6.73
C GLN A 102 17.81 9.96 6.82
N SER A 103 16.97 10.42 5.89
CA SER A 103 16.50 11.81 5.82
C SER A 103 15.09 11.85 5.23
N ASP A 104 14.13 11.34 5.99
CA ASP A 104 12.76 11.21 5.53
C ASP A 104 11.92 12.46 5.77
N GLU A 105 11.99 13.39 4.82
CA GLU A 105 11.17 14.61 4.82
C GLU A 105 9.65 14.32 4.75
N TYR A 106 9.26 13.10 4.35
CA TYR A 106 7.86 12.70 4.16
C TYR A 106 7.30 11.86 5.30
N MET A 107 8.06 11.63 6.37
CA MET A 107 7.59 10.87 7.54
C MET A 107 6.29 11.45 8.09
N ALA A 108 6.23 12.78 8.28
CA ALA A 108 5.04 13.46 8.77
C ALA A 108 3.82 13.28 7.84
N HIS A 109 4.05 13.30 6.52
CA HIS A 109 3.00 13.05 5.53
C HIS A 109 2.45 11.62 5.66
N ARG A 110 3.33 10.61 5.75
CA ARG A 110 2.91 9.21 5.94
C ARG A 110 2.16 9.02 7.25
N VAL A 111 2.60 9.64 8.35
CA VAL A 111 1.92 9.55 9.65
C VAL A 111 0.53 10.17 9.59
N ILE A 112 0.36 11.34 8.96
CA ILE A 112 -0.95 11.99 8.80
C ILE A 112 -1.87 11.13 7.93
N GLN A 113 -1.37 10.60 6.80
CA GLN A 113 -2.15 9.72 5.93
C GLN A 113 -2.55 8.42 6.64
N ALA A 114 -1.64 7.81 7.38
CA ALA A 114 -1.91 6.64 8.21
C ALA A 114 -3.00 6.90 9.26
N PHE A 115 -2.91 8.05 9.95
CA PHE A 115 -3.92 8.46 10.93
C PHE A 115 -5.28 8.71 10.27
N ASP A 116 -5.32 9.45 9.16
CA ASP A 116 -6.55 9.75 8.42
C ASP A 116 -7.20 8.45 7.90
N THR A 117 -6.41 7.54 7.32
CA THR A 117 -6.87 6.19 6.95
C THR A 117 -7.44 5.42 8.14
N ALA A 118 -6.77 5.44 9.28
CA ALA A 118 -7.25 4.75 10.47
C ALA A 118 -8.59 5.30 10.96
N GLN A 119 -8.76 6.63 10.95
CA GLN A 119 -10.01 7.29 11.30
C GLN A 119 -11.12 6.95 10.32
N PHE A 120 -10.83 6.97 9.02
CA PHE A 120 -11.77 6.56 7.98
C PHE A 120 -12.23 5.11 8.19
N ILE A 121 -11.32 4.19 8.50
CA ILE A 121 -11.66 2.78 8.81
C ILE A 121 -12.61 2.72 10.01
N GLN A 122 -12.28 3.41 11.11
CA GLN A 122 -13.13 3.42 12.31
C GLN A 122 -14.55 3.95 12.02
N GLN A 123 -14.66 5.02 11.24
CA GLN A 123 -15.94 5.65 10.91
C GLN A 123 -16.79 4.84 9.93
N THR A 124 -16.18 3.94 9.16
CA THR A 124 -16.86 3.20 8.08
C THR A 124 -17.04 1.71 8.36
N ARG A 125 -16.64 1.21 9.54
CA ARG A 125 -16.77 -0.22 9.92
C ARG A 125 -18.18 -0.76 9.68
N SER A 126 -19.21 0.03 10.04
CA SER A 126 -20.63 -0.29 9.84
C SER A 126 -20.98 -1.71 10.32
N ASP A 127 -21.92 -2.40 9.67
CA ASP A 127 -22.36 -3.78 9.95
C ASP A 127 -21.43 -4.86 9.39
N SER A 128 -20.20 -4.51 8.99
CA SER A 128 -19.28 -5.47 8.41
C SER A 128 -18.74 -6.46 9.44
N VAL A 129 -18.75 -7.75 9.08
CA VAL A 129 -18.23 -8.81 9.94
C VAL A 129 -16.69 -8.85 9.98
N VAL A 130 -16.02 -8.35 8.94
CA VAL A 130 -14.56 -8.36 8.81
C VAL A 130 -14.09 -7.09 8.11
N GLN A 131 -13.04 -6.47 8.64
CA GLN A 131 -12.36 -5.32 8.05
C GLN A 131 -10.96 -5.72 7.62
N ILE A 132 -10.64 -5.49 6.35
CA ILE A 132 -9.32 -5.82 5.78
C ILE A 132 -8.75 -4.55 5.20
N LEU A 133 -7.57 -4.14 5.66
CA LEU A 133 -6.76 -3.10 4.99
C LEU A 133 -5.60 -3.78 4.28
N ALA A 134 -5.42 -3.47 3.01
CA ALA A 134 -4.30 -3.95 2.22
C ALA A 134 -3.81 -2.86 1.26
N GLY A 135 -2.61 -2.99 0.71
CA GLY A 135 -2.06 -2.02 -0.23
C GLY A 135 -0.58 -1.79 -0.01
N ASP A 136 -0.09 -0.72 -0.62
CA ASP A 136 1.32 -0.32 -0.52
C ASP A 136 1.43 0.78 0.54
N LEU A 137 1.61 0.36 1.79
CA LEU A 137 1.58 1.29 2.92
C LEU A 137 2.88 2.09 3.08
N ASN A 138 3.95 1.76 2.33
CA ASN A 138 5.27 2.41 2.44
C ASN A 138 5.74 2.56 3.91
N THR A 139 5.52 1.52 4.72
CA THR A 139 5.91 1.44 6.13
C THR A 139 6.37 0.04 6.48
N GLU A 140 7.34 -0.08 7.38
CA GLU A 140 7.76 -1.35 7.98
C GLU A 140 7.17 -1.56 9.38
N PRO A 141 7.13 -2.82 9.86
CA PRO A 141 6.79 -3.11 11.25
C PRO A 141 7.67 -2.33 12.22
N GLY A 142 7.03 -1.49 13.04
CA GLY A 142 7.70 -0.64 14.05
C GLY A 142 7.74 0.84 13.70
N ASP A 143 7.60 1.20 12.41
CA ASP A 143 7.54 2.59 11.98
C ASP A 143 6.41 3.35 12.67
N LEU A 144 6.58 4.66 12.85
CA LEU A 144 5.59 5.49 13.53
C LEU A 144 4.24 5.47 12.80
N ALA A 145 4.24 5.61 11.47
CA ALA A 145 3.03 5.58 10.66
C ALA A 145 2.31 4.21 10.77
N TYR A 146 3.07 3.10 10.75
CA TYR A 146 2.52 1.76 10.97
C TYR A 146 1.89 1.61 12.36
N ARG A 147 2.60 2.05 13.42
CA ARG A 147 2.07 2.00 14.80
C ARG A 147 0.82 2.84 14.97
N VAL A 148 0.81 4.06 14.43
CA VAL A 148 -0.36 4.97 14.46
C VAL A 148 -1.53 4.35 13.72
N LEU A 149 -1.29 3.75 12.54
CA LEU A 149 -2.31 3.07 11.77
C LEU A 149 -2.96 1.95 12.57
N LEU A 150 -2.17 1.02 13.13
CA LEU A 150 -2.70 -0.10 13.90
C LEU A 150 -3.37 0.33 15.20
N SER A 151 -2.75 1.22 15.98
CA SER A 151 -3.29 1.65 17.27
C SER A 151 -4.62 2.39 17.10
N THR A 152 -4.72 3.22 16.07
CA THR A 152 -5.91 4.06 15.82
C THR A 152 -7.00 3.23 15.14
N SER A 153 -6.68 2.42 14.14
CA SER A 153 -7.68 1.61 13.43
C SER A 153 -8.12 0.38 14.22
N GLN A 154 -7.40 0.00 15.28
CA GLN A 154 -7.50 -1.25 16.03
C GLN A 154 -7.43 -2.51 15.16
N LEU A 155 -6.87 -2.39 13.95
CA LEU A 155 -6.54 -3.54 13.14
C LEU A 155 -5.37 -4.30 13.77
N ARG A 156 -5.25 -5.57 13.42
CA ARG A 156 -4.12 -6.41 13.79
C ARG A 156 -3.32 -6.73 12.54
N ASP A 157 -2.01 -6.75 12.69
CA ASP A 157 -1.16 -7.25 11.61
C ASP A 157 -1.47 -8.72 11.35
N ALA A 158 -1.64 -9.07 10.09
CA ALA A 158 -1.82 -10.44 9.64
C ALA A 158 -0.48 -11.17 9.48
N TYR A 159 0.64 -10.44 9.41
CA TYR A 159 1.96 -11.03 9.29
C TYR A 159 2.37 -11.78 10.58
N GLN A 160 2.56 -13.08 10.45
CA GLN A 160 3.18 -13.92 11.47
C GLN A 160 4.64 -14.16 11.09
N LYS A 161 5.56 -13.75 11.98
CA LYS A 161 7.00 -14.04 11.83
C LYS A 161 7.19 -15.57 11.81
N GLY A 162 7.45 -16.15 10.64
CA GLY A 162 7.58 -17.59 10.43
C GLY A 162 6.58 -18.23 9.46
N ALA A 163 5.67 -17.47 8.84
CA ALA A 163 4.82 -17.99 7.77
C ALA A 163 5.68 -18.35 6.53
N PRO A 164 5.48 -19.52 5.89
CA PRO A 164 6.33 -20.02 4.80
C PRO A 164 6.28 -19.21 3.50
N HIS A 165 5.44 -18.18 3.42
CA HIS A 165 5.26 -17.34 2.24
C HIS A 165 5.29 -15.87 2.67
N GLY A 166 6.39 -15.18 2.41
CA GLY A 166 6.41 -13.72 2.41
C GLY A 166 5.59 -13.19 1.22
N THR A 167 4.99 -12.02 1.37
CA THR A 167 4.52 -11.24 0.22
C THR A 167 5.73 -10.90 -0.65
N ASN A 168 5.56 -10.91 -1.97
CA ASN A 168 6.64 -10.78 -2.97
C ASN A 168 7.50 -9.52 -2.77
N GLU A 169 8.48 -9.58 -1.87
CA GLU A 169 9.52 -8.59 -1.76
C GLU A 169 10.48 -8.78 -2.95
N SER A 170 10.87 -7.67 -3.56
CA SER A 170 12.07 -7.66 -4.40
C SER A 170 13.25 -8.12 -3.54
N PRO A 171 14.25 -8.84 -4.09
CA PRO A 171 15.31 -9.41 -3.27
C PRO A 171 15.95 -8.30 -2.43
N PRO A 172 16.19 -8.52 -1.12
CA PRO A 172 16.97 -7.57 -0.35
C PRO A 172 18.34 -7.46 -1.02
N GLU A 173 18.71 -6.26 -1.46
CA GLU A 173 20.10 -5.94 -1.75
C GLU A 173 20.89 -6.36 -0.52
N SER A 174 21.75 -7.36 -0.69
CA SER A 174 22.53 -7.94 0.38
C SER A 174 23.28 -6.82 1.10
N LEU A 175 22.92 -6.57 2.36
CA LEU A 175 23.77 -5.86 3.29
C LEU A 175 25.09 -6.64 3.32
N HIS A 176 26.09 -6.13 2.59
CA HIS A 176 27.44 -6.64 2.63
C HIS A 176 27.94 -6.51 4.08
N GLU A 177 28.10 -7.63 4.77
CA GLU A 177 28.98 -7.68 5.93
C GLU A 177 30.38 -7.20 5.49
N PRO A 178 31.08 -6.38 6.30
CA PRO A 178 32.44 -5.96 5.98
C PRO A 178 33.34 -7.19 5.93
N ARG A 179 33.86 -7.53 4.75
CA ARG A 179 34.90 -8.54 4.60
C ARG A 179 36.16 -8.04 5.34
N GLU A 180 36.68 -8.85 6.26
CA GLU A 180 37.99 -8.60 6.87
C GLU A 180 39.07 -8.43 5.78
N PRO A 181 40.04 -7.52 5.96
CA PRO A 181 41.10 -7.34 5.00
C PRO A 181 42.07 -8.54 5.03
N PRO A 182 42.45 -9.11 3.87
CA PRO A 182 43.36 -10.23 3.83
C PRO A 182 44.78 -9.83 4.27
N ASN A 183 45.35 -10.67 5.13
CA ASN A 183 46.69 -10.59 5.70
C ASN A 183 47.76 -10.81 4.61
N HIS A 184 48.41 -9.74 4.15
CA HIS A 184 49.56 -9.85 3.24
C HIS A 184 50.86 -10.08 4.02
N SER A 185 51.18 -11.34 4.28
CA SER A 185 52.52 -11.77 4.68
C SER A 185 52.96 -13.02 3.91
N ARG A 186 53.30 -12.87 2.63
CA ARG A 186 54.25 -13.79 1.96
C ARG A 186 54.73 -13.26 0.61
N TRP A 187 55.87 -12.58 0.64
CA TRP A 187 56.80 -12.57 -0.48
C TRP A 187 58.03 -13.36 -0.03
N GLN A 188 58.23 -14.56 -0.58
CA GLN A 188 59.53 -15.22 -0.60
C GLN A 188 59.82 -15.66 -2.04
N LYS A 189 61.06 -15.30 -2.41
CA LYS A 189 61.83 -15.47 -3.64
C LYS A 189 61.63 -16.81 -4.35
N ASP A 190 61.65 -16.77 -5.68
CA ASP A 190 62.79 -17.24 -6.49
C ASP A 190 62.90 -16.38 -7.76
#